data_AF-A0A348Z3U6-F1
#
_entry.id   AF-A0A348Z3U6-F1
#
_cell.length_a   1.000
_cell.length_b   1.000
_cell.length_c   1.000
_cell.angle_alpha   90.00
_cell.angle_beta   90.00
_cell.angle_gamma   90.00
#
_symmetry.space_group_name_H-M   'P 1'
#
loop_
_entity.id
_entity.type
_entity.pdbx_description
1 polymer ?
#
loop_
_entity_poly.entity_id
_entity_poly.type
_entity_poly.pdbx_seq_one_letter_code
_entity_poly.pdbx_strand_id
1 'polypeptide(L)'
;MKVKKLVDSFNYAIEGIIYSIRTQRNMRIHMIIAMLILTACFFFDMTKMELLVIAITITIVVVAEMINTAVECAIDATTNFYHPLAKIAKNVAAGAVLVTAINAVLVAYIIFGDKVLPFSIIILLKIKNSDPHMIFLMLVIVSIATVVVKAVYDEGTPLRGGMPSGHSSIAFAVATTITLLTTEPLIMILAFLLAFIVAQSRVDSNVHSILEVVLGGAFGSLLTLLLYQLIG
;
A
#
# COMPACT_ATOMS: atom_id res chain seq x y z
N MET A 1 -39.77 -20.73 -21.77
CA MET A 1 -38.79 -19.88 -21.06
C MET A 1 -39.52 -19.07 -20.01
N LYS A 2 -39.23 -19.22 -18.71
CA LYS A 2 -39.81 -18.33 -17.68
C LYS A 2 -39.36 -16.91 -18.00
N VAL A 3 -40.29 -15.96 -18.10
CA VAL A 3 -39.98 -14.54 -18.25
C VAL A 3 -39.15 -14.14 -17.04
N LYS A 4 -37.83 -14.02 -17.21
CA LYS A 4 -36.94 -13.54 -16.14
C LYS A 4 -37.42 -12.14 -15.80
N LYS A 5 -37.93 -11.93 -14.59
CA LYS A 5 -38.31 -10.58 -14.16
C LYS A 5 -37.01 -9.78 -14.07
N LEU A 6 -37.08 -8.48 -14.37
CA LEU A 6 -35.94 -7.56 -14.26
C LEU A 6 -35.21 -7.72 -12.91
N VAL A 7 -35.99 -7.92 -11.84
CA VAL A 7 -35.53 -8.21 -10.47
C VAL A 7 -34.62 -9.44 -10.40
N ASP A 8 -34.93 -10.53 -11.13
CA ASP A 8 -34.11 -11.74 -11.13
C ASP A 8 -32.72 -11.47 -11.72
N SER A 9 -32.64 -10.61 -12.75
CA SER A 9 -31.35 -10.23 -13.35
C SER A 9 -30.48 -9.44 -12.39
N PHE A 10 -31.07 -8.53 -11.60
CA PHE A 10 -30.34 -7.81 -10.55
C PHE A 10 -29.87 -8.75 -9.45
N ASN A 11 -30.71 -9.71 -9.03
CA ASN A 11 -30.32 -10.69 -8.04
C ASN A 11 -29.12 -11.52 -8.49
N TYR A 12 -29.10 -12.00 -9.74
CA TYR A 12 -27.95 -12.74 -10.29
C TYR A 12 -26.67 -11.89 -10.34
N ALA A 13 -26.77 -10.61 -10.69
CA ALA A 13 -25.62 -9.70 -10.68
C ALA A 13 -25.07 -9.47 -9.27
N ILE A 14 -25.96 -9.26 -8.29
CA ILE A 14 -25.62 -9.09 -6.87
C ILE A 14 -24.99 -10.37 -6.32
N GLU A 15 -25.54 -11.55 -6.63
CA GLU A 15 -24.97 -12.84 -6.26
C GLU A 15 -23.55 -12.99 -6.82
N GLY A 16 -23.29 -12.56 -8.05
CA GLY A 16 -21.95 -12.53 -8.64
C GLY A 16 -20.97 -11.65 -7.87
N ILE A 17 -21.38 -10.43 -7.48
CA ILE A 17 -20.57 -9.53 -6.65
C ILE A 17 -20.27 -10.18 -5.28
N ILE A 18 -21.30 -10.71 -4.62
CA ILE A 18 -21.16 -11.37 -3.31
C ILE A 18 -20.24 -12.58 -3.42
N TYR A 19 -20.35 -13.37 -4.49
CA TYR A 19 -19.51 -14.52 -4.75
C TYR A 19 -18.03 -14.10 -4.85
N SER A 20 -17.70 -13.10 -5.67
CA SER A 20 -16.34 -12.58 -5.80
C SER A 20 -15.78 -12.09 -4.46
N ILE A 21 -16.57 -11.36 -3.65
CA ILE A 21 -16.14 -10.88 -2.34
C ILE A 21 -15.90 -12.03 -1.35
N ARG A 22 -16.73 -13.07 -1.35
CA ARG A 22 -16.59 -14.18 -0.39
C ARG A 22 -15.47 -15.13 -0.75
N THR A 23 -15.25 -15.39 -2.02
CA THR A 23 -14.31 -16.41 -2.49
C THR A 23 -12.91 -15.85 -2.69
N GLN A 24 -12.77 -14.65 -3.26
CA GLN A 24 -11.47 -14.11 -3.64
C GLN A 24 -10.83 -13.26 -2.54
N ARG A 25 -9.57 -13.56 -2.21
CA ARG A 25 -8.82 -12.80 -1.19
C ARG A 25 -8.49 -11.39 -1.68
N ASN A 26 -8.07 -11.25 -2.95
CA ASN A 26 -7.68 -9.96 -3.52
C ASN A 26 -8.89 -9.02 -3.62
N MET A 27 -10.05 -9.50 -4.07
CA MET A 27 -11.31 -8.75 -4.00
C MET A 27 -11.59 -8.19 -2.59
N ARG A 28 -11.43 -8.99 -1.52
CA ARG A 28 -11.64 -8.49 -0.14
C ARG A 28 -10.68 -7.37 0.22
N ILE A 29 -9.41 -7.51 -0.15
CA ILE A 29 -8.39 -6.48 0.10
C ILE A 29 -8.77 -5.19 -0.65
N HIS A 30 -9.11 -5.28 -1.95
CA HIS A 30 -9.52 -4.13 -2.75
C HIS A 30 -10.77 -3.44 -2.17
N MET A 31 -11.76 -4.20 -1.69
CA MET A 31 -12.95 -3.62 -1.06
C MET A 31 -12.65 -2.91 0.26
N ILE A 32 -11.76 -3.47 1.10
CA ILE A 32 -11.32 -2.80 2.34
C ILE A 32 -10.59 -1.50 2.02
N ILE A 33 -9.65 -1.53 1.07
CA ILE A 33 -8.91 -0.33 0.66
C ILE A 33 -9.86 0.72 0.06
N ALA A 34 -10.80 0.31 -0.79
CA ALA A 34 -11.81 1.19 -1.36
C ALA A 34 -12.65 1.86 -0.27
N MET A 35 -13.08 1.11 0.75
CA MET A 35 -13.82 1.66 1.89
C MET A 35 -12.98 2.68 2.67
N LEU A 36 -11.69 2.40 2.90
CA LEU A 36 -10.79 3.34 3.56
C LEU A 36 -10.62 4.64 2.76
N ILE A 37 -10.41 4.55 1.44
CA ILE A 37 -10.26 5.72 0.56
C ILE A 37 -11.56 6.54 0.51
N LEU A 38 -12.72 5.90 0.36
CA LEU A 38 -14.01 6.59 0.37
C LEU A 38 -14.28 7.27 1.71
N THR A 39 -13.88 6.63 2.82
CA THR A 39 -13.97 7.22 4.15
C THR A 39 -13.03 8.42 4.28
N ALA A 40 -11.80 8.32 3.76
CA ALA A 40 -10.84 9.42 3.72
C ALA A 40 -11.39 10.64 2.97
N CYS A 41 -12.13 10.44 1.87
CA CYS A 41 -12.74 11.54 1.11
C CYS A 41 -13.67 12.45 1.94
N PHE A 42 -14.26 11.97 3.05
CA PHE A 42 -15.07 12.81 3.94
C PHE A 42 -14.24 13.75 4.82
N PHE A 43 -12.98 13.41 5.08
CA PHE A 43 -12.08 14.21 5.92
C PHE A 43 -11.31 15.28 5.17
N PHE A 44 -11.32 15.24 3.84
CA PHE A 44 -10.65 16.20 2.97
C PHE A 44 -11.66 16.98 2.14
N ASP A 45 -11.39 18.25 1.88
CA ASP A 45 -12.22 19.08 1.01
C ASP A 45 -12.09 18.64 -0.46
N MET A 46 -12.95 17.71 -0.88
CA MET A 46 -12.95 17.12 -2.23
C MET A 46 -13.88 17.87 -3.18
N THR A 47 -13.35 18.24 -4.35
CA THR A 47 -14.16 18.74 -5.46
C THR A 47 -14.99 17.59 -6.07
N LYS A 48 -16.07 17.95 -6.76
CA LYS A 48 -16.94 16.96 -7.43
C LYS A 48 -16.17 16.11 -8.45
N MET A 49 -15.19 16.71 -9.14
CA MET A 49 -14.39 16.01 -10.14
C MET A 49 -13.45 14.98 -9.50
N GLU A 50 -12.78 15.32 -8.40
CA GLU A 50 -11.92 14.39 -7.68
C GLU A 50 -12.71 13.20 -7.13
N LEU A 51 -13.90 13.44 -6.57
CA LEU A 51 -14.76 12.37 -6.07
C LEU A 51 -15.22 11.43 -7.19
N LEU A 52 -15.59 11.97 -8.36
CA LEU A 52 -15.94 11.18 -9.53
C LEU A 52 -14.76 10.32 -10.01
N VAL A 53 -13.56 10.91 -10.07
CA VAL A 53 -12.34 10.20 -10.49
C VAL A 53 -11.99 9.08 -9.52
N ILE A 54 -12.10 9.30 -8.20
CA ILE A 54 -11.91 8.25 -7.19
C ILE A 54 -12.95 7.13 -7.36
N ALA A 55 -14.23 7.49 -7.51
CA ALA A 55 -15.30 6.51 -7.68
C ALA A 55 -15.12 5.64 -8.93
N ILE A 56 -14.78 6.26 -10.07
CA ILE A 56 -14.51 5.54 -11.33
C ILE A 56 -13.29 4.63 -11.16
N THR A 57 -12.22 5.14 -10.56
CA THR A 57 -10.98 4.40 -10.33
C THR A 57 -11.20 3.15 -9.49
N ILE A 58 -11.91 3.28 -8.36
CA ILE A 58 -12.29 2.14 -7.51
C ILE A 58 -13.14 1.14 -8.29
N THR A 59 -14.12 1.64 -9.05
CA THR A 59 -15.02 0.79 -9.85
C THR A 59 -14.25 -0.03 -10.88
N ILE A 60 -13.27 0.56 -11.57
CA ILE A 60 -12.45 -0.13 -12.57
C ILE A 60 -11.68 -1.30 -11.94
N VAL A 61 -11.09 -1.11 -10.76
CA VAL A 61 -10.37 -2.18 -10.04
C VAL A 61 -11.31 -3.33 -9.67
N VAL A 62 -12.49 -3.01 -9.14
CA VAL A 62 -13.50 -4.02 -8.78
C VAL A 62 -13.96 -4.79 -10.02
N VAL A 63 -14.24 -4.09 -11.12
CA VAL A 63 -14.63 -4.71 -12.40
C VAL A 63 -13.53 -5.63 -12.93
N ALA A 64 -12.27 -5.20 -12.91
CA ALA A 64 -11.14 -6.03 -13.35
C ALA A 64 -11.02 -7.32 -12.51
N GLU A 65 -11.18 -7.21 -11.20
CA GLU A 65 -11.13 -8.36 -10.29
C GLU A 65 -12.32 -9.33 -10.50
N MET A 66 -13.52 -8.80 -10.77
CA MET A 66 -14.67 -9.61 -11.15
C MET A 66 -14.46 -10.34 -12.48
N ILE A 67 -13.89 -9.66 -13.48
CA ILE A 67 -13.53 -10.29 -14.76
C ILE A 67 -12.48 -11.37 -14.55
N ASN A 68 -11.46 -11.13 -13.71
CA ASN A 68 -10.46 -12.14 -13.36
C ASN A 68 -11.12 -13.39 -12.76
N THR A 69 -12.02 -13.19 -11.79
CA THR A 69 -12.78 -14.28 -11.16
C THR A 69 -13.61 -15.05 -12.19
N ALA A 70 -14.27 -14.35 -13.11
CA ALA A 70 -15.09 -14.97 -14.15
C ALA A 70 -14.24 -15.81 -15.12
N VAL A 71 -13.07 -15.30 -15.53
CA VAL A 71 -12.12 -16.02 -16.38
C VAL A 71 -11.58 -17.27 -15.66
N GLU A 72 -11.21 -17.15 -14.39
CA GLU A 72 -10.78 -18.29 -13.57
C GLU A 72 -11.85 -19.38 -13.52
N CYS A 73 -13.09 -19.01 -13.17
CA CYS A 73 -14.21 -19.96 -13.08
C CYS A 73 -14.51 -20.63 -14.43
N ALA A 74 -14.48 -19.88 -15.54
CA ALA A 74 -14.72 -20.43 -16.88
C ALA A 74 -13.64 -21.44 -17.30
N ILE A 75 -12.38 -21.15 -16.98
CA ILE A 75 -11.26 -22.04 -17.25
C ILE A 75 -11.32 -23.28 -16.36
N ASP A 76 -11.61 -23.12 -15.07
CA ASP A 76 -11.68 -24.23 -14.11
C ASP A 76 -12.88 -25.14 -14.37
N ALA A 77 -13.96 -24.62 -14.94
CA ALA A 77 -15.11 -25.43 -15.36
C ALA A 77 -14.84 -26.31 -16.59
N THR A 78 -13.87 -25.94 -17.43
CA THR A 78 -13.60 -26.62 -18.71
C THR A 78 -12.35 -27.49 -18.70
N THR A 79 -11.41 -27.21 -17.82
CA THR A 79 -10.07 -27.80 -17.87
C THR A 79 -9.66 -28.36 -16.50
N ASN A 80 -9.51 -29.68 -16.42
CA ASN A 80 -9.08 -30.38 -15.18
C ASN A 80 -7.59 -30.75 -15.17
N PHE A 81 -6.82 -30.32 -16.17
CA PHE A 81 -5.39 -30.59 -16.31
C PHE A 81 -4.64 -29.32 -16.70
N TYR A 82 -3.33 -29.30 -16.57
CA TYR A 82 -2.56 -28.12 -16.95
C TYR A 82 -2.64 -27.89 -18.47
N HIS A 83 -3.12 -26.72 -18.89
CA HIS A 83 -3.12 -26.29 -20.30
C HIS A 83 -2.36 -24.97 -20.47
N PRO A 84 -1.36 -24.88 -21.37
CA PRO A 84 -0.56 -23.65 -21.54
C PRO A 84 -1.39 -22.40 -21.81
N LEU A 85 -2.43 -22.50 -22.66
CA LEU A 85 -3.34 -21.37 -22.94
C LEU A 85 -4.18 -20.95 -21.73
N ALA A 86 -4.60 -21.91 -20.88
CA ALA A 86 -5.34 -21.61 -19.66
C ALA A 86 -4.47 -20.81 -18.68
N LYS A 87 -3.19 -21.18 -18.54
CA LYS A 87 -2.22 -20.40 -17.77
C LYS A 87 -2.09 -18.98 -18.30
N ILE A 88 -1.94 -18.80 -19.62
CA ILE A 88 -1.82 -17.47 -20.22
C ILE A 88 -3.07 -16.63 -19.96
N ALA A 89 -4.27 -17.20 -20.16
CA ALA A 89 -5.52 -16.48 -19.93
C ALA A 89 -5.67 -16.02 -18.46
N LYS A 90 -5.38 -16.89 -17.49
CA LYS A 90 -5.36 -16.52 -16.06
C LYS A 90 -4.32 -15.43 -15.76
N ASN A 91 -3.12 -15.56 -16.31
CA ASN A 91 -2.05 -14.57 -16.10
C ASN A 91 -2.41 -13.19 -16.68
N VAL A 92 -3.03 -13.15 -17.86
CA VAL A 92 -3.47 -11.90 -18.49
C VAL A 92 -4.58 -11.24 -17.67
N ALA A 93 -5.54 -12.02 -17.19
CA ALA A 93 -6.61 -11.52 -16.36
C ALA A 93 -6.09 -10.94 -15.03
N ALA A 94 -5.18 -11.64 -14.34
CA ALA A 94 -4.51 -11.12 -13.16
C ALA A 94 -3.64 -9.87 -13.48
N GLY A 95 -3.00 -9.84 -14.63
CA GLY A 95 -2.24 -8.68 -15.12
C GLY A 95 -3.12 -7.44 -15.32
N ALA A 96 -4.36 -7.61 -15.81
CA ALA A 96 -5.32 -6.52 -15.95
C ALA A 96 -5.68 -5.93 -14.58
N VAL A 97 -5.91 -6.76 -13.56
CA VAL A 97 -6.13 -6.29 -12.17
C VAL A 97 -4.94 -5.47 -11.71
N LEU A 98 -3.71 -5.96 -11.90
CA LEU A 98 -2.50 -5.24 -11.50
C LEU A 98 -2.39 -3.85 -12.14
N VAL A 99 -2.65 -3.74 -13.45
CA VAL A 99 -2.63 -2.44 -14.16
C VAL A 99 -3.66 -1.48 -13.57
N THR A 100 -4.88 -1.95 -13.30
CA THR A 100 -5.91 -1.11 -12.70
C THR A 100 -5.58 -0.69 -11.27
N ALA A 101 -4.93 -1.57 -10.48
CA ALA A 101 -4.49 -1.27 -9.13
C ALA A 101 -3.37 -0.22 -9.12
N ILE A 102 -2.41 -0.30 -10.05
CA ILE A 102 -1.37 0.73 -10.21
C ILE A 102 -2.00 2.08 -10.56
N ASN A 103 -2.95 2.12 -11.50
CA ASN A 103 -3.68 3.34 -11.82
C ASN A 103 -4.40 3.90 -10.58
N ALA A 104 -5.01 3.04 -9.75
CA ALA A 104 -5.68 3.47 -8.54
C ALA A 104 -4.73 4.13 -7.53
N VAL A 105 -3.53 3.59 -7.37
CA VAL A 105 -2.49 4.21 -6.54
C VAL A 105 -2.06 5.57 -7.09
N LEU A 106 -1.86 5.68 -8.41
CA LEU A 106 -1.49 6.95 -9.05
C LEU A 106 -2.56 8.03 -8.88
N VAL A 107 -3.83 7.68 -9.10
CA VAL A 107 -4.95 8.59 -8.91
C VAL A 107 -5.08 9.04 -7.46
N ALA A 108 -5.00 8.09 -6.51
CA ALA A 108 -5.05 8.41 -5.09
C ALA A 108 -3.90 9.35 -4.73
N TYR A 109 -2.70 9.10 -5.22
CA TYR A 109 -1.58 10.00 -4.99
C TYR A 109 -1.84 11.42 -5.52
N ILE A 110 -2.30 11.58 -6.77
CA ILE A 110 -2.52 12.90 -7.37
C ILE A 110 -3.55 13.70 -6.58
N ILE A 111 -4.64 13.06 -6.14
CA ILE A 111 -5.75 13.74 -5.46
C ILE A 111 -5.43 14.02 -3.99
N PHE A 112 -4.82 13.06 -3.28
CA PHE A 112 -4.52 13.22 -1.86
C PHE A 112 -3.18 13.94 -1.62
N GLY A 113 -2.24 13.92 -2.56
CA GLY A 113 -0.92 14.53 -2.43
C GLY A 113 -1.00 16.02 -2.08
N ASP A 114 -1.78 16.79 -2.85
CA ASP A 114 -1.97 18.23 -2.64
C ASP A 114 -2.72 18.55 -1.34
N LYS A 115 -3.52 17.60 -0.84
CA LYS A 115 -4.37 17.79 0.35
C LYS A 115 -3.72 17.37 1.65
N VAL A 116 -2.69 16.53 1.57
CA VAL A 116 -1.83 16.16 2.71
C VAL A 116 -0.74 17.23 2.92
N LEU A 117 -0.37 18.00 1.88
CA LEU A 117 0.65 19.06 1.95
C LEU A 117 0.47 20.11 3.07
N PRO A 118 -0.74 20.62 3.39
CA PRO A 118 -0.92 21.63 4.43
C PRO A 118 -0.56 21.14 5.84
N PHE A 119 -0.77 19.83 6.11
CA PHE A 119 -0.36 19.20 7.36
C PHE A 119 1.18 19.11 7.45
N SER A 120 1.84 18.84 6.33
CA SER A 120 3.30 18.78 6.21
C SER A 120 3.98 20.15 6.37
N ILE A 121 3.39 21.24 5.85
CA ILE A 121 4.01 22.58 5.83
C ILE A 121 4.23 23.17 7.24
N ILE A 122 3.32 22.91 8.19
CA ILE A 122 3.47 23.36 9.59
C ILE A 122 4.66 22.68 10.26
N ILE A 123 4.90 21.41 9.93
CA ILE A 123 6.05 20.65 10.38
C ILE A 123 7.31 21.15 9.65
N LEU A 124 7.27 21.30 8.33
CA LEU A 124 8.35 21.76 7.41
C LEU A 124 8.94 23.15 7.73
N LEU A 125 8.14 24.11 8.19
CA LEU A 125 8.64 25.45 8.53
C LEU A 125 9.50 25.47 9.80
N LYS A 126 9.34 24.48 10.70
CA LYS A 126 10.26 24.26 11.82
C LYS A 126 11.61 23.67 11.35
N ILE A 127 11.61 23.01 10.18
CA ILE A 127 12.71 22.18 9.64
C ILE A 127 13.75 22.95 8.86
N LYS A 128 13.32 23.95 8.10
CA LYS A 128 14.24 24.73 7.24
C LYS A 128 15.33 25.47 8.04
N ASN A 129 15.17 25.60 9.37
CA ASN A 129 16.15 26.23 10.26
C ASN A 129 17.00 25.23 11.06
N SER A 130 16.81 23.91 10.89
CA SER A 130 17.60 22.90 11.59
C SER A 130 18.92 22.61 10.84
N ASP A 131 20.01 22.48 11.59
CA ASP A 131 21.34 22.18 11.05
C ASP A 131 21.34 20.82 10.30
N PRO A 132 21.88 20.72 9.06
CA PRO A 132 22.03 19.46 8.34
C PRO A 132 22.70 18.32 9.12
N HIS A 133 23.56 18.65 10.08
CA HIS A 133 24.20 17.68 10.97
C HIS A 133 23.18 16.94 11.87
N MET A 134 22.06 17.58 12.22
CA MET A 134 21.02 16.98 13.05
C MET A 134 20.29 15.84 12.33
N ILE A 135 20.11 15.95 11.02
CA ILE A 135 19.47 14.93 10.19
C ILE A 135 20.32 13.65 10.17
N PHE A 136 21.64 13.81 9.98
CA PHE A 136 22.57 12.69 10.01
C PHE A 136 22.58 12.02 11.38
N LEU A 137 22.58 12.82 12.45
CA LEU A 137 22.50 12.31 13.83
C LEU A 137 21.21 11.52 14.07
N MET A 138 20.06 11.97 13.58
CA MET A 138 18.79 11.23 13.70
C MET A 138 18.87 9.84 13.04
N LEU A 139 19.43 9.73 11.83
CA LEU A 139 19.59 8.44 11.16
C LEU A 139 20.53 7.49 11.92
N VAL A 140 21.59 8.02 12.53
CA VAL A 140 22.49 7.26 13.40
C VAL A 140 21.75 6.78 14.65
N ILE A 141 20.97 7.64 15.31
CA ILE A 141 20.18 7.28 16.49
C ILE A 141 19.15 6.20 16.14
N VAL A 142 18.42 6.34 15.03
CA VAL A 142 17.45 5.33 14.58
C VAL A 142 18.14 4.00 14.28
N SER A 143 19.32 4.02 13.66
CA SER A 143 20.11 2.81 13.39
C SER A 143 20.54 2.11 14.69
N ILE A 144 21.05 2.88 15.67
CA ILE A 144 21.42 2.35 16.99
C ILE A 144 20.20 1.80 17.73
N ALA A 145 19.10 2.56 17.78
CA ALA A 145 17.87 2.15 18.45
C ALA A 145 17.31 0.87 17.82
N THR A 146 17.36 0.74 16.50
CA THR A 146 16.97 -0.48 15.78
C THR A 146 17.81 -1.68 16.22
N VAL A 147 19.12 -1.53 16.34
CA VAL A 147 20.02 -2.60 16.82
C VAL A 147 19.75 -2.93 18.28
N VAL A 148 19.52 -1.94 19.14
CA VAL A 148 19.22 -2.14 20.57
C VAL A 148 17.90 -2.89 20.74
N VAL A 149 16.82 -2.45 20.09
CA VAL A 149 15.52 -3.15 20.17
C VAL A 149 15.69 -4.59 19.66
N LYS A 150 16.42 -4.77 18.56
CA LYS A 150 16.70 -6.11 18.04
C LYS A 150 17.50 -6.99 19.02
N ALA A 151 18.43 -6.42 19.78
CA ALA A 151 19.19 -7.15 20.79
C ALA A 151 18.33 -7.56 22.00
N VAL A 152 17.24 -6.85 22.29
CA VAL A 152 16.34 -7.15 23.42
C VAL A 152 15.35 -8.27 23.08
N TYR A 153 14.89 -8.35 21.82
CA TYR A 153 13.88 -9.33 21.39
C TYR A 153 14.42 -10.72 21.04
N ASP A 154 15.73 -10.96 21.25
CA ASP A 154 16.47 -12.24 21.20
C ASP A 154 15.91 -13.33 20.25
N GLU A 155 15.66 -12.96 18.99
CA GLU A 155 15.23 -13.90 17.94
C GLU A 155 16.13 -13.76 16.70
N GLY A 156 16.75 -14.87 16.28
CA GLY A 156 17.52 -14.97 15.03
C GLY A 156 19.00 -14.58 15.14
N THR A 157 19.62 -14.24 14.00
CA THR A 157 21.01 -13.75 13.94
C THR A 157 21.03 -12.24 13.66
N PRO A 158 22.08 -11.49 14.05
CA PRO A 158 22.10 -10.03 13.91
C PRO A 158 21.78 -9.51 12.50
N LEU A 159 22.17 -10.25 11.46
CA LEU A 159 21.98 -9.89 10.04
C LEU A 159 20.85 -10.67 9.34
N ARG A 160 20.27 -11.71 9.96
CA ARG A 160 19.15 -12.49 9.41
C ARG A 160 18.16 -12.89 10.50
N GLY A 161 16.91 -12.41 10.37
CA GLY A 161 15.84 -12.61 11.35
C GLY A 161 15.83 -11.57 12.47
N GLY A 162 14.78 -11.58 13.28
CA GLY A 162 14.61 -10.76 14.48
C GLY A 162 13.76 -9.51 14.30
N MET A 163 13.02 -9.16 15.37
CA MET A 163 12.15 -7.98 15.48
C MET A 163 12.93 -6.78 16.03
N PRO A 164 12.83 -5.57 15.43
CA PRO A 164 12.25 -5.24 14.12
C PRO A 164 13.19 -5.52 12.94
N SER A 165 12.64 -5.54 11.72
CA SER A 165 13.49 -5.62 10.52
C SER A 165 14.35 -4.36 10.35
N GLY A 166 15.67 -4.51 10.46
CA GLY A 166 16.59 -3.38 10.44
C GLY A 166 16.65 -2.64 9.10
N HIS A 167 16.63 -3.36 7.98
CA HIS A 167 16.62 -2.75 6.64
C HIS A 167 15.33 -1.95 6.40
N SER A 168 14.18 -2.48 6.84
CA SER A 168 12.91 -1.77 6.76
C SER A 168 12.89 -0.54 7.66
N SER A 169 13.40 -0.66 8.89
CA SER A 169 13.48 0.47 9.84
C SER A 169 14.32 1.61 9.28
N ILE A 170 15.51 1.32 8.76
CA ILE A 170 16.40 2.33 8.17
C ILE A 170 15.79 2.91 6.88
N ALA A 171 15.23 2.08 6.00
CA ALA A 171 14.67 2.56 4.74
C ALA A 171 13.48 3.50 4.97
N PHE A 172 12.58 3.16 5.89
CA PHE A 172 11.46 4.02 6.26
C PHE A 172 11.91 5.26 7.04
N ALA A 173 12.96 5.17 7.87
CA ALA A 173 13.55 6.33 8.51
C ALA A 173 14.10 7.33 7.49
N VAL A 174 14.85 6.85 6.48
CA VAL A 174 15.36 7.68 5.37
C VAL A 174 14.22 8.28 4.56
N ALA A 175 13.19 7.51 4.21
CA ALA A 175 12.04 8.02 3.47
C ALA A 175 11.28 9.11 4.25
N THR A 176 11.13 8.91 5.56
CA THR A 176 10.51 9.88 6.47
C THR A 176 11.36 11.14 6.56
N THR A 177 12.68 11.02 6.67
CA THR A 177 13.60 12.16 6.64
C THR A 177 13.52 12.93 5.33
N ILE A 178 13.55 12.26 4.18
CA ILE A 178 13.39 12.92 2.86
C ILE A 178 12.08 13.70 2.80
N THR A 179 11.01 13.09 3.33
CA THR A 179 9.68 13.68 3.40
C THR A 179 9.63 14.94 4.26
N LEU A 180 10.40 14.96 5.35
CA LEU A 180 10.52 16.11 6.23
C LEU A 180 11.38 17.24 5.62
N LEU A 181 12.29 16.92 4.70
CA LEU A 181 13.18 17.91 4.07
C LEU A 181 12.63 18.53 2.79
N THR A 182 11.64 17.89 2.17
CA THR A 182 11.12 18.31 0.87
C THR A 182 9.67 18.76 0.98
N THR A 183 9.32 19.81 0.24
CA THR A 183 7.94 20.24 0.04
C THR A 183 7.30 19.57 -1.18
N GLU A 184 8.09 18.94 -2.04
CA GLU A 184 7.64 18.35 -3.29
C GLU A 184 7.03 16.96 -3.06
N PRO A 185 5.70 16.78 -3.23
CA PRO A 185 5.05 15.52 -2.92
C PRO A 185 5.58 14.36 -3.78
N LEU A 186 6.08 14.64 -4.99
CA LEU A 186 6.65 13.61 -5.86
C LEU A 186 7.88 12.95 -5.23
N ILE A 187 8.75 13.75 -4.60
CA ILE A 187 9.96 13.25 -3.94
C ILE A 187 9.58 12.41 -2.71
N MET A 188 8.54 12.82 -1.98
CA MET A 188 8.02 12.08 -0.82
C MET A 188 7.55 10.67 -1.23
N ILE A 189 6.75 10.53 -2.29
CA ILE A 189 6.33 9.19 -2.75
C ILE A 189 7.54 8.36 -3.13
N LEU A 190 8.44 8.90 -3.97
CA LEU A 190 9.52 8.12 -4.55
C LEU A 190 10.41 7.55 -3.45
N ALA A 191 10.61 8.32 -2.38
CA ALA A 191 11.31 7.85 -1.19
C ALA A 191 10.58 6.71 -0.47
N PHE A 192 9.26 6.83 -0.25
CA PHE A 192 8.47 5.76 0.38
C PHE A 192 8.28 4.53 -0.52
N LEU A 193 8.21 4.69 -1.83
CA LEU A 193 8.19 3.60 -2.81
C LEU A 193 9.50 2.81 -2.75
N LEU A 194 10.64 3.51 -2.70
CA LEU A 194 11.94 2.86 -2.52
C LEU A 194 12.01 2.12 -1.18
N ALA A 195 11.53 2.73 -0.09
CA ALA A 195 11.48 2.09 1.22
C ALA A 195 10.59 0.83 1.22
N PHE A 196 9.46 0.87 0.52
CA PHE A 196 8.57 -0.27 0.35
C PHE A 196 9.23 -1.40 -0.45
N ILE A 197 9.95 -1.09 -1.54
CA ILE A 197 10.71 -2.09 -2.31
C ILE A 197 11.80 -2.74 -1.44
N VAL A 198 12.52 -1.95 -0.64
CA VAL A 198 13.52 -2.47 0.30
C VAL A 198 12.85 -3.39 1.33
N ALA A 199 11.72 -2.99 1.91
CA ALA A 199 10.94 -3.79 2.86
C ALA A 199 10.44 -5.11 2.24
N GLN A 200 9.86 -5.05 1.03
CA GLN A 200 9.36 -6.21 0.31
C GLN A 200 10.49 -7.22 0.02
N SER A 201 11.68 -6.74 -0.36
CA SER A 201 12.84 -7.61 -0.62
C SER A 201 13.23 -8.47 0.60
N ARG A 202 12.91 -8.02 1.82
CA ARG A 202 13.19 -8.76 3.07
C ARG A 202 12.20 -9.89 3.31
N VAL A 203 10.94 -9.70 2.91
CA VAL A 203 9.91 -10.74 2.95
C VAL A 203 10.18 -11.79 1.88
N ASP A 204 10.46 -11.35 0.64
CA ASP A 204 10.69 -12.25 -0.49
C ASP A 204 11.94 -13.13 -0.31
N SER A 205 12.95 -12.62 0.40
CA SER A 205 14.16 -13.38 0.73
C SER A 205 13.98 -14.37 1.90
N ASN A 206 12.76 -14.52 2.44
CA ASN A 206 12.46 -15.30 3.65
C ASN A 206 13.36 -14.96 4.85
N VAL A 207 13.84 -13.71 4.93
CA VAL A 207 14.70 -13.27 6.05
C VAL A 207 13.88 -12.70 7.20
N HIS A 208 12.72 -12.11 6.91
CA HIS A 208 11.81 -11.53 7.90
C HIS A 208 10.36 -11.85 7.55
N SER A 209 9.51 -12.00 8.56
CA SER A 209 8.06 -12.06 8.38
C SER A 209 7.48 -10.71 7.94
N ILE A 210 6.27 -10.73 7.38
CA ILE A 210 5.53 -9.51 7.02
C ILE A 210 5.37 -8.60 8.25
N LEU A 211 5.11 -9.17 9.43
CA LEU A 211 4.94 -8.41 10.67
C LEU A 211 6.24 -7.72 11.10
N GLU A 212 7.38 -8.42 11.07
CA GLU A 212 8.69 -7.82 11.39
C GLU A 212 9.05 -6.66 10.47
N VAL A 213 8.69 -6.77 9.19
CA VAL A 213 8.94 -5.75 8.18
C VAL A 213 8.04 -4.54 8.38
N VAL A 214 6.74 -4.75 8.62
CA VAL A 214 5.78 -3.67 8.89
C VAL A 214 6.10 -2.96 10.21
N LEU A 215 6.39 -3.70 11.27
CA LEU A 215 6.77 -3.14 12.57
C LEU A 215 8.10 -2.41 12.48
N GLY A 216 9.06 -2.90 11.70
CA GLY A 216 10.31 -2.18 11.44
C GLY A 216 10.09 -0.89 10.68
N GLY A 217 9.30 -0.90 9.60
CA GLY A 217 8.95 0.31 8.88
C GLY A 217 8.25 1.36 9.77
N ALA A 218 7.27 0.93 10.55
CA ALA A 218 6.56 1.79 11.50
C ALA A 218 7.51 2.35 12.60
N PHE A 219 8.37 1.50 13.17
CA PHE A 219 9.37 1.91 14.16
C PHE A 219 10.30 2.98 13.59
N GLY A 220 10.86 2.75 12.40
CA GLY A 220 11.73 3.69 11.72
C GLY A 220 11.07 5.04 11.46
N SER A 221 9.86 5.05 10.88
CA SER A 221 9.11 6.29 10.62
C SER A 221 8.72 7.04 11.89
N LEU A 222 8.16 6.35 12.89
CA LEU A 222 7.69 6.98 14.12
C LEU A 222 8.85 7.53 14.95
N LEU A 223 9.95 6.78 15.07
CA LEU A 223 11.13 7.23 15.81
C LEU A 223 11.78 8.43 15.11
N THR A 224 11.87 8.44 13.78
CA THR A 224 12.33 9.62 13.03
C THR A 224 11.43 10.82 13.31
N LEU A 225 10.10 10.68 13.24
CA LEU A 225 9.17 11.77 13.54
C LEU A 225 9.31 12.30 14.98
N LEU A 226 9.49 11.40 15.95
CA LEU A 226 9.65 11.76 17.36
C LEU A 226 10.98 12.49 17.61
N LEU A 227 12.10 11.95 17.11
CA LEU A 227 13.40 12.62 17.19
C LEU A 227 13.35 13.98 16.51
N TYR A 228 12.65 14.04 15.38
CA TYR A 228 12.42 15.29 14.67
C TYR A 228 11.69 16.33 15.52
N GLN A 229 10.61 15.97 16.20
CA GLN A 229 9.86 16.89 17.08
C GLN A 229 10.66 17.37 18.30
N LEU A 230 11.55 16.52 18.84
CA LEU A 230 12.35 16.81 20.03
C LEU A 230 13.60 17.64 19.73
N ILE A 231 14.21 17.42 18.57
CA ILE A 231 15.53 17.97 18.21
C ILE A 231 15.40 19.14 17.21
N GLY A 232 14.33 19.17 16.39
CA GLY A 232 14.00 20.25 15.44
C GLY A 232 12.91 21.17 15.95
#